data_AF-A0A1G1I3S9-F1
#
_entry.id   AF-A0A1G1I3S9-F1
#
_cell.length_a   1.000
_cell.length_b   1.000
_cell.length_c   1.000
_cell.angle_alpha   90.00
_cell.angle_beta   90.00
_cell.angle_gamma   90.00
#
_symmetry.space_group_name_H-M   'P 1'
#
loop_
_entity.id
_entity.type
_entity.pdbx_description
1 polymer ?
#
loop_
_entity_poly.entity_id
_entity_poly.type
_entity_poly.pdbx_seq_one_letter_code
_entity_poly.pdbx_strand_id
1 'polypeptide(L)'
;MRGADGAVASIVEERDATPAQRRIAEINTGLYAVETEFLSRALTELSADNAQGEYYLTDIVGLAIAAKRPVHAVSVDAEELIGINSRADLARVEGMMRARACRRWMEEGVTILDPARTWIDSTVAIGPDTVLAPGAWLEGETTIGAGCLIGAGSHLVASRLGDRVVVKDHCLIEEAAIEQGASIGPFAHLRPGTVVRRDARVGNFVELKKTDLGAGSKANHLTYLGDATIGAGVNIGAGTITCNYDGVKKSNTVIEDDVFVGSDTQFVAPVRIGKGAVIAAGTTVTEDVPADALVIGRVRQVVKKGWAKKQRAGGGRRGVASPPKRLVQLNGPPKDRTRR
;
A
#
# COMPACT_ATOMS: atom_id res chain seq x y z
N MET A 1 18.89 -35.80 25.78
CA MET A 1 19.97 -36.50 26.53
C MET A 1 20.64 -37.51 25.63
N ARG A 2 21.97 -37.54 25.63
CA ARG A 2 22.76 -38.57 24.93
C ARG A 2 23.30 -39.60 25.92
N GLY A 3 23.30 -40.87 25.53
CA GLY A 3 23.96 -41.97 26.23
C GLY A 3 25.48 -41.95 26.07
N ALA A 4 26.18 -42.85 26.77
CA ALA A 4 27.65 -42.95 26.70
C ALA A 4 28.17 -43.35 25.30
N ASP A 5 27.34 -44.00 24.50
CA ASP A 5 27.58 -44.38 23.11
C ASP A 5 27.17 -43.29 22.10
N GLY A 6 26.67 -42.14 22.58
CA GLY A 6 26.15 -41.06 21.75
C GLY A 6 24.72 -41.28 21.21
N ALA A 7 24.07 -42.40 21.55
CA ALA A 7 22.68 -42.64 21.18
C ALA A 7 21.73 -41.72 21.97
N VAL A 8 20.52 -41.52 21.46
CA VAL A 8 19.48 -40.79 22.20
C VAL A 8 19.04 -41.65 23.39
N ALA A 9 19.15 -41.10 24.59
CA ALA A 9 18.78 -41.80 25.82
C ALA A 9 17.41 -41.37 26.36
N SER A 10 17.08 -40.09 26.23
CA SER A 10 15.78 -39.51 26.60
C SER A 10 15.69 -38.07 26.12
N ILE A 11 14.48 -37.51 26.15
CA ILE A 11 14.24 -36.07 26.05
C ILE A 11 13.64 -35.63 27.39
N VAL A 12 14.09 -34.49 27.90
CA VAL A 12 13.64 -33.94 29.19
C VAL A 12 13.23 -32.50 28.96
N GLU A 13 12.01 -32.14 29.34
CA GLU A 13 11.48 -30.77 29.21
C GLU A 13 12.20 -29.79 30.15
N GLU A 14 12.28 -28.52 29.75
CA GLU A 14 13.02 -27.47 30.49
C GLU A 14 12.56 -27.32 31.95
N ARG A 15 11.25 -27.49 32.19
CA ARG A 15 10.66 -27.37 33.54
C ARG A 15 11.04 -28.53 34.45
N ASP A 16 11.19 -29.72 33.87
CA ASP A 16 11.55 -30.96 34.56
C ASP A 16 13.08 -31.19 34.60
N ALA A 17 13.84 -30.40 33.82
CA ALA A 17 15.29 -30.51 33.73
C ALA A 17 16.01 -30.00 34.99
N THR A 18 16.99 -30.77 35.44
CA THR A 18 17.95 -30.36 36.49
C THR A 18 18.89 -29.25 36.01
N PRO A 19 19.55 -28.49 36.91
CA PRO A 19 20.53 -27.48 36.53
C PRO A 19 21.69 -28.02 35.67
N ALA A 20 22.01 -29.31 35.77
CA ALA A 20 23.02 -29.95 34.93
C ALA A 20 22.50 -30.24 33.51
N GLN A 21 21.26 -30.71 33.40
CA GLN A 21 20.61 -30.99 32.12
C GLN A 21 20.32 -29.72 31.33
N ARG A 22 19.96 -28.61 31.99
CA ARG A 22 19.75 -27.29 31.34
C ARG A 22 20.99 -26.70 30.67
N ARG A 23 22.19 -27.26 30.92
CA ARG A 23 23.42 -26.84 30.23
C ARG A 23 23.62 -27.54 28.88
N ILE A 24 22.77 -28.50 28.54
CA ILE A 24 22.82 -29.22 27.26
C ILE A 24 22.32 -28.29 26.16
N ALA A 25 23.15 -28.05 25.14
CA ALA A 25 22.83 -27.15 24.03
C ALA A 25 22.09 -27.85 22.88
N GLU A 26 22.13 -29.18 22.82
CA GLU A 26 21.33 -29.96 21.88
C GLU A 26 19.88 -30.03 22.39
N ILE A 27 18.97 -29.39 21.66
CA ILE A 27 17.55 -29.32 22.00
C ILE A 27 16.72 -30.25 21.13
N ASN A 28 15.58 -30.68 21.66
CA ASN A 28 14.54 -31.31 20.87
C ASN A 28 13.77 -30.24 20.06
N THR A 29 13.54 -30.52 18.79
CA THR A 29 12.88 -29.59 17.86
C THR A 29 11.37 -29.85 17.74
N GLY A 30 10.89 -30.94 18.34
CA GLY A 30 9.47 -31.34 18.31
C GLY A 30 9.03 -32.01 17.01
N LEU A 31 9.96 -32.25 16.07
CA LEU A 31 9.70 -32.97 14.83
C LEU A 31 10.06 -34.45 14.97
N TYR A 32 9.11 -35.32 14.64
CA TYR A 32 9.30 -36.76 14.71
C TYR A 32 8.77 -37.44 13.45
N ALA A 33 9.51 -38.45 12.99
CA ALA A 33 9.02 -39.46 12.07
C ALA A 33 8.92 -40.78 12.84
N VAL A 34 7.70 -41.27 13.05
CA VAL A 34 7.41 -42.40 13.94
C VAL A 34 6.50 -43.38 13.21
N GLU A 35 6.73 -44.67 13.42
CA GLU A 35 5.82 -45.71 12.93
C GLU A 35 4.47 -45.63 13.65
N THR A 36 3.40 -45.62 12.86
CA THR A 36 2.02 -45.41 13.35
C THR A 36 1.62 -46.41 14.44
N GLU A 37 1.91 -47.71 14.27
CA GLU A 37 1.53 -48.74 15.24
C GLU A 37 2.20 -48.53 16.61
N PHE A 38 3.47 -48.14 16.61
CA PHE A 38 4.18 -47.80 17.84
C PHE A 38 3.61 -46.52 18.47
N LEU A 39 3.42 -45.47 17.67
CA LEU A 39 2.89 -44.20 18.17
C LEU A 39 1.53 -44.40 18.86
N SER A 40 0.61 -45.17 18.25
CA SER A 40 -0.70 -45.45 18.84
C SER A 40 -0.61 -46.14 20.20
N ARG A 41 0.31 -47.09 20.38
CA ARG A 41 0.55 -47.73 21.69
C ARG A 41 1.18 -46.76 22.68
N ALA A 42 2.26 -46.09 22.27
CA ALA A 42 3.01 -45.17 23.13
C ALA A 42 2.13 -44.05 23.69
N LEU A 43 1.21 -43.50 22.89
CA LEU A 43 0.26 -42.47 23.33
C LEU A 43 -0.67 -42.94 24.46
N THR A 44 -0.99 -44.24 24.56
CA THR A 44 -1.82 -44.79 25.65
C THR A 44 -1.03 -45.00 26.95
N GLU A 45 0.30 -45.04 26.87
CA GLU A 45 1.20 -45.26 28.00
C GLU A 45 1.74 -43.96 28.59
N LEU A 46 1.46 -42.80 27.96
CA LEU A 46 1.87 -41.50 28.48
C LEU A 46 1.20 -41.22 29.82
N SER A 47 1.96 -40.58 30.72
CA SER A 47 1.50 -40.14 32.02
C SER A 47 1.57 -38.62 32.12
N ALA A 48 0.67 -38.03 32.91
CA ALA A 48 0.70 -36.61 33.27
C ALA A 48 1.51 -36.35 34.55
N ASP A 49 2.29 -37.32 35.04
CA ASP A 49 3.14 -37.20 36.23
C ASP A 49 4.43 -36.43 35.93
N ASN A 50 4.30 -35.12 35.75
CA ASN A 50 5.39 -34.18 35.54
C ASN A 50 5.05 -32.81 36.12
N ALA A 51 6.01 -31.88 36.07
CA ALA A 51 5.87 -30.55 36.65
C ALA A 51 4.70 -29.71 36.10
N GLN A 52 4.13 -30.08 34.94
CA GLN A 52 3.02 -29.37 34.31
C GLN A 52 1.67 -30.09 34.42
N GLY A 53 1.66 -31.38 34.74
CA GLY A 53 0.42 -32.16 34.72
C GLY A 53 -0.07 -32.45 33.30
N GLU A 54 0.82 -32.50 32.30
CA GLU A 54 0.47 -32.64 30.87
C GLU A 54 1.00 -33.96 30.28
N TYR A 55 0.42 -34.44 29.18
CA TYR A 55 0.99 -35.59 28.46
C TYR A 55 2.09 -35.12 27.50
N TYR A 56 3.34 -35.37 27.85
CA TYR A 56 4.48 -34.97 27.03
C TYR A 56 4.71 -35.95 25.88
N LEU A 57 4.59 -35.47 24.64
CA LEU A 57 4.92 -36.29 23.46
C LEU A 57 6.40 -36.71 23.47
N THR A 58 7.29 -35.95 24.11
CA THR A 58 8.71 -36.26 24.25
C THR A 58 8.98 -37.59 24.97
N ASP A 59 8.06 -38.05 25.82
CA ASP A 59 8.21 -39.31 26.57
C ASP A 59 8.11 -40.56 25.69
N ILE A 60 7.54 -40.46 24.47
CA ILE A 60 7.51 -41.60 23.54
C ILE A 60 8.92 -42.08 23.17
N VAL A 61 9.93 -41.20 23.27
CA VAL A 61 11.34 -41.55 23.04
C VAL A 61 11.83 -42.49 24.13
N GLY A 62 11.49 -42.22 25.40
CA GLY A 62 11.78 -43.11 26.52
C GLY A 62 11.08 -44.46 26.38
N LEU A 63 9.80 -44.45 25.99
CA LEU A 63 9.01 -45.67 25.74
C LEU A 63 9.61 -46.51 24.59
N ALA A 64 10.07 -45.87 23.51
CA ALA A 64 10.72 -46.56 22.38
C ALA A 64 12.00 -47.29 22.83
N ILE A 65 12.82 -46.61 23.64
CA ILE A 65 14.07 -47.16 24.19
C ILE A 65 13.78 -48.32 25.14
N ALA A 66 12.79 -48.18 26.03
CA ALA A 66 12.37 -49.25 26.94
C ALA A 66 11.86 -50.49 26.17
N ALA A 67 11.15 -50.26 25.06
CA ALA A 67 10.69 -51.29 24.14
C ALA A 67 11.79 -51.83 23.19
N LYS A 68 13.05 -51.41 23.36
CA LYS A 68 14.21 -51.79 22.53
C LYS A 68 14.03 -51.50 21.03
N ARG A 69 13.27 -50.45 20.69
CA ARG A 69 13.14 -49.95 19.32
C ARG A 69 14.26 -48.97 18.99
N PRO A 70 14.71 -48.90 17.72
CA PRO A 70 15.74 -47.94 17.32
C PRO A 70 15.22 -46.50 17.39
N VAL A 71 16.03 -45.61 17.97
CA VAL A 71 15.78 -44.16 18.01
C VAL A 71 16.97 -43.45 17.39
N HIS A 72 16.71 -42.65 16.36
CA HIS A 72 17.73 -41.86 15.67
C HIS A 72 17.39 -40.38 15.77
N ALA A 73 18.40 -39.57 16.08
CA ALA A 73 18.29 -38.12 16.01
C ALA A 73 19.01 -37.62 14.76
N VAL A 74 18.35 -36.71 14.03
CA VAL A 74 18.90 -36.02 12.86
C VAL A 74 19.18 -34.58 13.26
N SER A 75 20.43 -34.16 13.16
CA SER A 75 20.83 -32.78 13.41
C SER A 75 20.65 -31.95 12.15
N VAL A 76 20.09 -30.76 12.29
CA VAL A 76 19.96 -29.76 11.22
C VAL A 76 20.40 -28.40 11.74
N ASP A 77 20.46 -27.40 10.86
CA ASP A 77 20.72 -26.02 11.27
C ASP A 77 19.61 -25.54 12.22
N ALA A 78 20.03 -25.02 13.38
CA ALA A 78 19.12 -24.48 14.37
C ALA A 78 18.25 -23.34 13.81
N GLU A 79 18.74 -22.60 12.80
CA GLU A 79 18.01 -21.52 12.15
C GLU A 79 16.72 -21.98 11.44
N GLU A 80 16.67 -23.22 10.97
CA GLU A 80 15.49 -23.77 10.27
C GLU A 80 14.39 -24.23 11.24
N LEU A 81 14.75 -24.48 12.49
CA LEU A 81 13.88 -25.09 13.50
C LEU A 81 13.59 -24.18 14.69
N ILE A 82 13.72 -22.86 14.51
CA ILE A 82 13.37 -21.90 15.55
C ILE A 82 11.87 -21.95 15.83
N GLY A 83 11.50 -22.40 17.03
CA GLY A 83 10.15 -22.27 17.55
C GLY A 83 9.79 -20.81 17.88
N ILE A 84 8.52 -20.46 17.72
CA ILE A 84 7.98 -19.12 18.03
C ILE A 84 7.07 -19.23 19.23
N ASN A 85 7.60 -18.91 20.41
CA ASN A 85 6.85 -18.93 21.68
C ASN A 85 6.51 -17.54 22.20
N SER A 86 7.11 -16.50 21.61
CA SER A 86 6.90 -15.10 21.99
C SER A 86 6.87 -14.18 20.77
N ARG A 87 6.41 -12.95 20.97
CA ARG A 87 6.49 -11.91 19.93
C ARG A 87 7.94 -11.54 19.57
N ALA A 88 8.86 -11.69 20.52
CA ALA A 88 10.29 -11.51 20.27
C ALA A 88 10.84 -12.61 19.35
N ASP A 89 10.42 -13.87 19.54
CA ASP A 89 10.79 -14.97 18.63
C ASP A 89 10.22 -14.74 17.23
N LEU A 90 8.96 -14.30 17.14
CA LEU A 90 8.32 -14.00 15.86
C LEU A 90 9.11 -12.92 15.09
N ALA A 91 9.49 -11.84 15.77
CA ALA A 91 10.29 -10.77 15.17
C ALA A 91 11.67 -11.26 14.71
N ARG A 92 12.30 -12.17 15.47
CA ARG A 92 13.58 -12.78 15.09
C ARG A 92 13.43 -13.63 13.82
N VAL A 93 12.43 -14.52 13.77
CA VAL A 93 12.20 -15.39 12.61
C VAL A 93 11.79 -14.56 11.38
N GLU A 94 10.96 -13.54 11.53
CA GLU A 94 10.61 -12.62 10.44
C GLU A 94 11.85 -11.92 9.88
N GLY A 95 12.75 -11.43 10.73
CA GLY A 95 14.01 -10.82 10.30
C GLY A 95 14.88 -11.76 9.46
N MET A 96 14.91 -13.06 9.81
CA MET A 96 15.61 -14.08 9.03
C MET A 96 14.93 -14.33 7.67
N MET A 97 13.59 -14.41 7.64
CA MET A 97 12.84 -14.55 6.38
C MET A 97 13.04 -13.34 5.46
N ARG A 98 13.02 -12.13 6.02
CA ARG A 98 13.29 -10.88 5.29
C ARG A 98 14.67 -10.90 4.66
N ALA A 99 15.69 -11.31 5.41
CA ALA A 99 17.06 -11.44 4.88
C ALA A 99 17.16 -12.46 3.74
N ARG A 100 16.45 -13.60 3.83
CA ARG A 100 16.39 -14.62 2.77
C ARG A 100 15.69 -14.08 1.51
N ALA A 101 14.55 -13.40 1.67
CA ALA A 101 13.81 -12.80 0.56
C ALA A 101 14.64 -11.73 -0.17
N CYS A 102 15.28 -10.83 0.57
CA CYS A 102 16.15 -9.81 -0.02
C CYS A 102 17.34 -10.44 -0.76
N ARG A 103 17.99 -11.46 -0.16
CA ARG A 103 19.12 -12.15 -0.80
C ARG A 103 18.73 -12.76 -2.14
N ARG A 104 17.60 -13.49 -2.18
CA ARG A 104 17.07 -14.07 -3.41
C ARG A 104 16.92 -12.99 -4.50
N TRP A 105 16.27 -11.87 -4.20
CA TRP A 105 16.08 -10.83 -5.21
C TRP A 105 17.37 -10.14 -5.66
N MET A 106 18.34 -9.99 -4.76
CA MET A 106 19.66 -9.50 -5.15
C MET A 106 20.39 -10.47 -6.10
N GLU A 107 20.24 -11.78 -5.90
CA GLU A 107 20.75 -12.82 -6.81
C GLU A 107 20.05 -12.79 -8.18
N GLU A 108 18.78 -12.41 -8.23
CA GLU A 108 17.98 -12.21 -9.46
C GLU A 108 18.24 -10.86 -10.16
N GLY A 109 19.20 -10.06 -9.67
CA GLY A 109 19.62 -8.80 -10.31
C GLY A 109 18.86 -7.55 -9.84
N VAL A 110 18.22 -7.58 -8.67
CA VAL A 110 17.60 -6.41 -8.03
C VAL A 110 18.61 -5.71 -7.12
N THR A 111 18.72 -4.38 -7.21
CA THR A 111 19.51 -3.59 -6.27
C THR A 111 18.66 -3.22 -5.05
N ILE A 112 19.03 -3.71 -3.86
CA ILE A 112 18.38 -3.33 -2.60
C ILE A 112 19.37 -2.50 -1.79
N LEU A 113 19.06 -1.21 -1.58
CA LEU A 113 20.00 -0.27 -0.96
C LEU A 113 20.22 -0.52 0.53
N ASP A 114 19.19 -1.00 1.25
CA ASP A 114 19.27 -1.35 2.68
C ASP A 114 18.40 -2.58 2.97
N PRO A 115 18.92 -3.81 2.77
CA PRO A 115 18.16 -5.05 2.98
C PRO A 115 17.59 -5.22 4.39
N ALA A 116 18.18 -4.57 5.40
CA ALA A 116 17.68 -4.65 6.77
C ALA A 116 16.36 -3.87 6.95
N ARG A 117 16.05 -2.95 6.03
CA ARG A 117 14.88 -2.06 6.04
C ARG A 117 14.02 -2.19 4.77
N THR A 118 14.02 -3.34 4.11
CA THR A 118 13.18 -3.59 2.94
C THR A 118 12.34 -4.85 3.17
N TRP A 119 11.02 -4.74 3.01
CA TRP A 119 10.08 -5.84 3.22
C TRP A 119 9.54 -6.31 1.87
N ILE A 120 9.61 -7.61 1.64
CA ILE A 120 9.18 -8.25 0.39
C ILE A 120 8.46 -9.53 0.74
N ASP A 121 7.16 -9.57 0.48
CA ASP A 121 6.36 -10.78 0.64
C ASP A 121 6.80 -11.90 -0.33
N SER A 122 6.55 -13.15 0.04
CA SER A 122 6.94 -14.32 -0.76
C SER A 122 6.24 -14.42 -2.13
N THR A 123 5.12 -13.73 -2.31
CA THR A 123 4.31 -13.70 -3.54
C THR A 123 4.72 -12.58 -4.50
N VAL A 124 5.60 -11.67 -4.08
CA VAL A 124 6.06 -10.55 -4.91
C VAL A 124 6.95 -11.06 -6.03
N ALA A 125 6.89 -10.42 -7.20
CA ALA A 125 7.84 -10.62 -8.29
C ALA A 125 8.46 -9.29 -8.74
N ILE A 126 9.78 -9.28 -8.99
CA ILE A 126 10.54 -8.07 -9.31
C ILE A 126 11.44 -8.35 -10.52
N GLY A 127 11.39 -7.51 -11.54
CA GLY A 127 12.26 -7.58 -12.71
C GLY A 127 13.68 -7.06 -12.42
N PRO A 128 14.68 -7.52 -13.19
CA PRO A 128 16.08 -7.16 -13.01
C PRO A 128 16.32 -5.66 -13.20
N ASP A 129 17.46 -5.17 -12.70
CA ASP A 129 17.87 -3.75 -12.71
C ASP A 129 16.92 -2.81 -11.94
N THR A 130 15.93 -3.36 -11.22
CA THR A 130 15.09 -2.57 -10.31
C THR A 130 15.87 -2.19 -9.06
N VAL A 131 15.67 -0.95 -8.61
CA VAL A 131 16.27 -0.42 -7.38
C VAL A 131 15.20 -0.22 -6.31
N LEU A 132 15.40 -0.82 -5.14
CA LEU A 132 14.58 -0.62 -3.95
C LEU A 132 15.33 0.24 -2.93
N ALA A 133 14.77 1.40 -2.61
CA ALA A 133 15.28 2.28 -1.58
C ALA A 133 14.89 1.81 -0.16
N PRO A 134 15.56 2.35 0.90
CA PRO A 134 15.27 1.96 2.27
C PRO A 134 13.81 2.25 2.67
N GLY A 135 13.20 1.32 3.39
CA GLY A 135 11.81 1.42 3.83
C GLY A 135 10.78 1.01 2.77
N ALA A 136 11.20 0.53 1.59
CA ALA A 136 10.28 -0.04 0.61
C ALA A 136 9.58 -1.29 1.20
N TRP A 137 8.26 -1.33 1.06
CA TRP A 137 7.42 -2.43 1.55
C TRP A 137 6.55 -2.94 0.41
N LEU A 138 6.76 -4.20 0.03
CA LEU A 138 6.08 -4.85 -1.09
C LEU A 138 5.26 -6.03 -0.58
N GLU A 139 3.94 -5.98 -0.75
CA GLU A 139 3.00 -6.98 -0.21
C GLU A 139 2.06 -7.58 -1.26
N GLY A 140 1.56 -8.77 -0.94
CA GLY A 140 0.57 -9.48 -1.75
C GLY A 140 1.07 -9.83 -3.15
N GLU A 141 0.15 -9.92 -4.12
CA GLU A 141 0.48 -10.21 -5.53
C GLU A 141 1.04 -8.97 -6.26
N THR A 142 2.03 -8.31 -5.66
CA THR A 142 2.73 -7.18 -6.28
C THR A 142 3.73 -7.66 -7.33
N THR A 143 3.68 -7.07 -8.52
CA THR A 143 4.60 -7.35 -9.63
C THR A 143 5.25 -6.06 -10.11
N ILE A 144 6.57 -6.06 -10.24
CA ILE A 144 7.36 -4.90 -10.65
C ILE A 144 8.20 -5.30 -11.86
N GLY A 145 8.10 -4.53 -12.96
CA GLY A 145 8.88 -4.74 -14.18
C GLY A 145 10.38 -4.45 -14.02
N ALA A 146 11.12 -4.50 -15.11
CA ALA A 146 12.56 -4.27 -15.10
C ALA A 146 12.93 -2.79 -15.04
N GLY A 147 14.09 -2.47 -14.45
CA GLY A 147 14.64 -1.12 -14.42
C GLY A 147 13.78 -0.09 -13.68
N CYS A 148 12.98 -0.53 -12.70
CA CYS A 148 12.14 0.37 -11.91
C CYS A 148 12.94 1.04 -10.78
N LEU A 149 12.42 2.14 -10.26
CA LEU A 149 12.90 2.75 -9.01
C LEU A 149 11.75 2.81 -8.02
N ILE A 150 11.91 2.18 -6.86
CA ILE A 150 10.97 2.26 -5.74
C ILE A 150 11.61 3.08 -4.63
N GLY A 151 11.06 4.28 -4.43
CA GLY A 151 11.54 5.29 -3.48
C GLY A 151 11.35 4.89 -2.02
N ALA A 152 11.99 5.68 -1.15
CA ALA A 152 12.10 5.36 0.26
C ALA A 152 10.73 5.43 0.97
N GLY A 153 10.47 4.47 1.86
CA GLY A 153 9.24 4.42 2.64
C GLY A 153 7.96 4.25 1.81
N SER A 154 8.06 3.80 0.55
CA SER A 154 6.90 3.52 -0.29
C SER A 154 6.35 2.12 -0.04
N HIS A 155 5.02 2.01 -0.02
CA HIS A 155 4.29 0.78 0.27
C HIS A 155 3.40 0.42 -0.91
N LEU A 156 3.64 -0.76 -1.49
CA LEU A 156 2.93 -1.30 -2.64
C LEU A 156 2.21 -2.59 -2.22
N VAL A 157 0.91 -2.64 -2.45
CA VAL A 157 0.05 -3.78 -2.09
C VAL A 157 -0.72 -4.24 -3.33
N ALA A 158 -0.57 -5.53 -3.67
CA ALA A 158 -1.28 -6.19 -4.78
C ALA A 158 -1.31 -5.37 -6.10
N SER A 159 -0.19 -4.71 -6.44
CA SER A 159 -0.12 -3.75 -7.55
C SER A 159 0.79 -4.23 -8.68
N ARG A 160 0.53 -3.79 -9.91
CA ARG A 160 1.29 -4.18 -11.10
C ARG A 160 1.96 -2.98 -11.72
N LEU A 161 3.29 -2.99 -11.77
CA LEU A 161 4.12 -1.95 -12.38
C LEU A 161 4.82 -2.52 -13.62
N GLY A 162 4.70 -1.83 -14.75
CA GLY A 162 5.50 -2.11 -15.94
C GLY A 162 6.96 -1.68 -15.78
N ASP A 163 7.75 -1.81 -16.84
CA ASP A 163 9.17 -1.47 -16.79
C ASP A 163 9.42 0.04 -16.62
N ARG A 164 10.58 0.39 -16.08
CA ARG A 164 11.06 1.78 -16.00
C ARG A 164 10.08 2.72 -15.30
N VAL A 165 9.25 2.19 -14.40
CA VAL A 165 8.37 2.98 -13.55
C VAL A 165 9.20 3.60 -12.42
N VAL A 166 8.93 4.86 -12.13
CA VAL A 166 9.55 5.57 -11.00
C VAL A 166 8.49 5.88 -9.96
N VAL A 167 8.52 5.14 -8.85
CA VAL A 167 7.79 5.47 -7.63
C VAL A 167 8.75 6.26 -6.75
N LYS A 168 8.42 7.52 -6.46
CA LYS A 168 9.22 8.36 -5.54
C LYS A 168 8.85 8.07 -4.09
N ASP A 169 9.49 8.77 -3.18
CA ASP A 169 9.39 8.51 -1.74
C ASP A 169 7.97 8.65 -1.19
N HIS A 170 7.67 7.85 -0.18
CA HIS A 170 6.45 7.92 0.63
C HIS A 170 5.15 7.82 -0.18
N CYS A 171 5.12 6.94 -1.17
CA CYS A 171 3.90 6.60 -1.89
C CYS A 171 3.17 5.43 -1.23
N LEU A 172 1.84 5.47 -1.23
CA LEU A 172 0.98 4.33 -0.91
C LEU A 172 0.24 3.92 -2.17
N ILE A 173 0.40 2.66 -2.59
CA ILE A 173 -0.14 2.16 -3.85
C ILE A 173 -0.83 0.82 -3.58
N GLU A 174 -2.15 0.78 -3.77
CA GLU A 174 -3.00 -0.36 -3.44
C GLU A 174 -3.84 -0.75 -4.66
N GLU A 175 -3.73 -2.00 -5.10
CA GLU A 175 -4.52 -2.59 -6.21
C GLU A 175 -4.56 -1.68 -7.47
N ALA A 176 -3.38 -1.20 -7.88
CA ALA A 176 -3.22 -0.31 -9.02
C ALA A 176 -2.42 -0.96 -10.16
N ALA A 177 -2.71 -0.56 -11.39
CA ALA A 177 -1.92 -0.89 -12.57
C ALA A 177 -1.19 0.37 -13.07
N ILE A 178 0.13 0.31 -13.14
CA ILE A 178 1.00 1.42 -13.55
C ILE A 178 1.81 0.95 -14.75
N GLU A 179 1.56 1.53 -15.90
CA GLU A 179 2.23 1.16 -17.14
C GLU A 179 3.65 1.75 -17.24
N GLN A 180 4.40 1.23 -18.20
CA GLN A 180 5.81 1.53 -18.43
C GLN A 180 6.11 3.05 -18.47
N GLY A 181 7.23 3.46 -17.87
CA GLY A 181 7.72 4.84 -17.91
C GLY A 181 6.94 5.86 -17.07
N ALA A 182 5.83 5.46 -16.42
CA ALA A 182 5.06 6.34 -15.56
C ALA A 182 5.86 6.76 -14.31
N SER A 183 5.52 7.94 -13.76
CA SER A 183 6.14 8.47 -12.54
C SER A 183 5.10 8.82 -11.48
N ILE A 184 5.27 8.26 -10.29
CA ILE A 184 4.35 8.40 -9.16
C ILE A 184 5.07 9.10 -7.99
N GLY A 185 4.43 10.10 -7.40
CA GLY A 185 4.86 10.76 -6.17
C GLY A 185 5.90 11.89 -6.29
N PRO A 186 6.52 12.28 -5.16
CA PRO A 186 6.42 11.63 -3.84
C PRO A 186 5.06 11.86 -3.17
N PHE A 187 4.72 11.20 -2.06
CA PHE A 187 3.47 11.44 -1.30
C PHE A 187 2.17 11.29 -2.12
N ALA A 188 2.16 10.39 -3.10
CA ALA A 188 0.95 10.04 -3.84
C ALA A 188 0.24 8.86 -3.16
N HIS A 189 -1.09 8.84 -3.24
CA HIS A 189 -1.92 7.71 -2.79
C HIS A 189 -2.73 7.16 -3.97
N LEU A 190 -2.38 5.99 -4.45
CA LEU A 190 -3.14 5.28 -5.48
C LEU A 190 -3.98 4.20 -4.80
N ARG A 191 -5.30 4.29 -4.97
CA ARG A 191 -6.28 3.38 -4.37
C ARG A 191 -6.82 2.39 -5.40
N PRO A 192 -7.56 1.35 -4.96
CA PRO A 192 -8.02 0.30 -5.85
C PRO A 192 -8.76 0.78 -7.11
N GLY A 193 -8.48 0.08 -8.21
CA GLY A 193 -9.03 0.36 -9.53
C GLY A 193 -8.35 1.54 -10.24
N THR A 194 -7.19 1.99 -9.76
CA THR A 194 -6.40 3.02 -10.44
C THR A 194 -5.59 2.39 -11.56
N VAL A 195 -5.63 3.03 -12.73
CA VAL A 195 -4.78 2.72 -13.89
C VAL A 195 -4.02 3.98 -14.27
N VAL A 196 -2.70 3.95 -14.23
CA VAL A 196 -1.82 5.02 -14.69
C VAL A 196 -1.16 4.54 -15.97
N ARG A 197 -1.52 5.15 -17.10
CA ARG A 197 -1.04 4.73 -18.42
C ARG A 197 0.40 5.15 -18.66
N ARG A 198 0.97 4.64 -19.76
CA ARG A 198 2.36 4.86 -20.16
C ARG A 198 2.75 6.34 -20.10
N ASP A 199 3.92 6.60 -19.52
CA ASP A 199 4.53 7.94 -19.39
C ASP A 199 3.68 9.00 -18.65
N ALA A 200 2.56 8.61 -18.04
CA ALA A 200 1.74 9.50 -17.23
C ALA A 200 2.41 9.84 -15.90
N ARG A 201 2.01 10.96 -15.29
CA ARG A 201 2.62 11.49 -14.07
C ARG A 201 1.58 11.78 -13.00
N VAL A 202 1.80 11.19 -11.84
CA VAL A 202 1.11 11.52 -10.59
C VAL A 202 2.14 12.13 -9.66
N GLY A 203 1.95 13.38 -9.24
CA GLY A 203 2.90 14.05 -8.36
C GLY A 203 2.45 14.05 -6.90
N ASN A 204 2.85 15.07 -6.15
CA ASN A 204 2.71 15.07 -4.71
C ASN A 204 1.34 15.46 -4.19
N PHE A 205 0.90 14.75 -3.15
CA PHE A 205 -0.40 14.95 -2.51
C PHE A 205 -1.55 14.78 -3.51
N VAL A 206 -1.41 13.78 -4.39
CA VAL A 206 -2.44 13.39 -5.35
C VAL A 206 -3.01 12.05 -4.93
N GLU A 207 -4.32 11.97 -4.81
CA GLU A 207 -5.07 10.75 -4.55
C GLU A 207 -5.84 10.33 -5.80
N LEU A 208 -5.63 9.10 -6.26
CA LEU A 208 -6.41 8.48 -7.34
C LEU A 208 -7.22 7.32 -6.79
N LYS A 209 -8.47 7.17 -7.22
CA LYS A 209 -9.30 5.99 -6.93
C LYS A 209 -10.20 5.67 -8.11
N LYS A 210 -10.26 4.39 -8.54
CA LYS A 210 -11.10 3.99 -9.68
C LYS A 210 -10.94 4.94 -10.88
N THR A 211 -9.69 5.29 -11.18
CA THR A 211 -9.36 6.35 -12.16
C THR A 211 -8.42 5.79 -13.20
N ASP A 212 -8.75 6.00 -14.48
CA ASP A 212 -7.87 5.73 -15.61
C ASP A 212 -7.23 7.06 -16.07
N LEU A 213 -5.93 7.22 -15.82
CA LEU A 213 -5.15 8.39 -16.22
C LEU A 213 -4.38 8.08 -17.50
N GLY A 214 -4.85 8.65 -18.62
CA GLY A 214 -4.36 8.40 -19.97
C GLY A 214 -2.88 8.71 -20.20
N ALA A 215 -2.36 8.20 -21.32
CA ALA A 215 -0.94 8.23 -21.62
C ALA A 215 -0.38 9.66 -21.67
N GLY A 216 0.78 9.87 -21.04
CA GLY A 216 1.43 11.18 -20.95
C GLY A 216 0.69 12.26 -20.15
N SER A 217 -0.50 11.95 -19.60
CA SER A 217 -1.30 12.89 -18.81
C SER A 217 -0.67 13.13 -17.43
N LYS A 218 -0.96 14.29 -16.85
CA LYS A 218 -0.27 14.78 -15.65
C LYS A 218 -1.27 15.29 -14.62
N ALA A 219 -1.20 14.75 -13.40
CA ALA A 219 -1.83 15.30 -12.21
C ALA A 219 -0.72 15.46 -11.15
N ASN A 220 -0.12 16.65 -11.07
CA ASN A 220 1.15 16.80 -10.36
C ASN A 220 1.02 17.22 -8.89
N HIS A 221 -0.07 17.87 -8.47
CA HIS A 221 -0.11 18.48 -7.14
C HIS A 221 -1.51 18.55 -6.55
N LEU A 222 -1.67 18.17 -5.27
CA LEU A 222 -2.82 18.55 -4.42
C LEU A 222 -4.19 18.26 -5.07
N THR A 223 -4.40 17.05 -5.55
CA THR A 223 -5.56 16.73 -6.41
C THR A 223 -6.21 15.42 -5.97
N TYR A 224 -7.54 15.36 -6.04
CA TYR A 224 -8.30 14.12 -5.89
C TYR A 224 -9.04 13.80 -7.19
N LEU A 225 -8.79 12.61 -7.74
CA LEU A 225 -9.47 12.08 -8.92
C LEU A 225 -10.08 10.72 -8.56
N GLY A 226 -11.39 10.69 -8.48
CA GLY A 226 -12.18 9.54 -8.04
C GLY A 226 -13.26 9.21 -9.05
N ASP A 227 -13.35 7.93 -9.44
CA ASP A 227 -14.35 7.46 -10.41
C ASP A 227 -14.26 8.25 -11.75
N ALA A 228 -13.04 8.38 -12.30
CA ALA A 228 -12.76 9.23 -13.46
C ALA A 228 -12.10 8.49 -14.63
N THR A 229 -12.36 8.94 -15.85
CA THR A 229 -11.66 8.50 -17.07
C THR A 229 -11.05 9.72 -17.73
N ILE A 230 -9.72 9.75 -17.81
CA ILE A 230 -8.94 10.89 -18.28
C ILE A 230 -8.15 10.46 -19.51
N GLY A 231 -8.30 11.18 -20.62
CA GLY A 231 -7.64 10.92 -21.89
C GLY A 231 -6.14 11.14 -21.86
N ALA A 232 -5.51 10.99 -23.02
CA ALA A 232 -4.09 11.21 -23.23
C ALA A 232 -3.73 12.70 -23.30
N GLY A 233 -2.51 13.06 -22.92
CA GLY A 233 -2.00 14.43 -23.04
C GLY A 233 -2.71 15.48 -22.15
N VAL A 234 -3.54 15.05 -21.18
CA VAL A 234 -4.29 15.94 -20.31
C VAL A 234 -3.39 16.54 -19.23
N ASN A 235 -3.54 17.84 -18.97
CA ASN A 235 -2.90 18.50 -17.84
C ASN A 235 -3.94 18.86 -16.77
N ILE A 236 -3.88 18.18 -15.63
CA ILE A 236 -4.69 18.46 -14.45
C ILE A 236 -3.98 19.49 -13.56
N GLY A 237 -4.58 20.66 -13.43
CA GLY A 237 -4.09 21.74 -12.58
C GLY A 237 -4.09 21.37 -11.10
N ALA A 238 -3.18 21.99 -10.34
CA ALA A 238 -3.10 21.77 -8.90
C ALA A 238 -4.41 22.15 -8.20
N GLY A 239 -4.83 21.40 -7.19
CA GLY A 239 -6.06 21.70 -6.45
C GLY A 239 -7.34 21.17 -7.12
N THR A 240 -7.24 20.49 -8.28
CA THR A 240 -8.42 19.94 -8.95
C THR A 240 -9.05 18.82 -8.15
N ILE A 241 -10.38 18.79 -8.11
CA ILE A 241 -11.19 17.78 -7.40
C ILE A 241 -12.31 17.27 -8.32
N THR A 242 -12.46 15.96 -8.45
CA THR A 242 -13.70 15.34 -8.98
C THR A 242 -14.68 15.14 -7.83
N CYS A 243 -15.76 15.93 -7.79
CA CYS A 243 -16.84 15.79 -6.83
C CYS A 243 -17.74 14.62 -7.25
N ASN A 244 -17.31 13.40 -6.93
CA ASN A 244 -17.91 12.14 -7.42
C ASN A 244 -19.00 11.56 -6.52
N TYR A 245 -19.40 12.22 -5.44
CA TYR A 245 -20.38 11.70 -4.47
C TYR A 245 -21.39 12.76 -4.06
N ASP A 246 -22.68 12.44 -4.15
CA ASP A 246 -23.80 13.36 -3.84
C ASP A 246 -24.36 13.20 -2.41
N GLY A 247 -23.81 12.27 -1.63
CA GLY A 247 -24.35 11.86 -0.32
C GLY A 247 -25.04 10.50 -0.32
N VAL A 248 -25.31 9.91 -1.50
CA VAL A 248 -25.99 8.62 -1.67
C VAL A 248 -25.32 7.77 -2.75
N LYS A 249 -25.05 8.34 -3.93
CA LYS A 249 -24.51 7.64 -5.11
C LYS A 249 -23.23 8.29 -5.58
N LYS A 250 -22.47 7.48 -6.33
CA LYS A 250 -21.26 7.92 -7.02
C LYS A 250 -21.50 8.07 -8.52
N SER A 251 -20.84 9.05 -9.12
CA SER A 251 -20.96 9.40 -10.53
C SER A 251 -19.60 9.63 -11.15
N ASN A 252 -19.49 9.40 -12.47
CA ASN A 252 -18.22 9.44 -13.17
C ASN A 252 -17.91 10.81 -13.77
N THR A 253 -16.63 11.20 -13.77
CA THR A 253 -16.12 12.32 -14.57
C THR A 253 -15.37 11.79 -15.79
N VAL A 254 -15.65 12.31 -16.97
CA VAL A 254 -14.92 11.98 -18.21
C VAL A 254 -14.19 13.22 -18.70
N ILE A 255 -12.88 13.11 -18.90
CA ILE A 255 -12.05 14.16 -19.48
C ILE A 255 -11.37 13.56 -20.70
N GLU A 256 -11.66 14.09 -21.90
CA GLU A 256 -11.08 13.60 -23.15
C GLU A 256 -9.63 14.11 -23.35
N ASP A 257 -9.01 13.71 -24.46
CA ASP A 257 -7.61 14.00 -24.75
C ASP A 257 -7.31 15.51 -24.82
N ASP A 258 -6.05 15.85 -24.58
CA ASP A 258 -5.48 17.19 -24.82
C ASP A 258 -6.17 18.33 -24.04
N VAL A 259 -6.96 18.00 -23.01
CA VAL A 259 -7.63 18.98 -22.14
C VAL A 259 -6.64 19.66 -21.21
N PHE A 260 -6.77 20.97 -21.05
CA PHE A 260 -6.08 21.73 -20.02
C PHE A 260 -7.05 22.11 -18.89
N VAL A 261 -6.79 21.61 -17.69
CA VAL A 261 -7.55 21.97 -16.49
C VAL A 261 -6.76 22.98 -15.67
N GLY A 262 -7.32 24.17 -15.48
CA GLY A 262 -6.77 25.18 -14.59
C GLY A 262 -6.77 24.73 -13.13
N SER A 263 -5.90 25.35 -12.34
CA SER A 263 -5.82 25.06 -10.90
C SER A 263 -7.14 25.32 -10.17
N ASP A 264 -7.37 24.59 -9.08
CA ASP A 264 -8.53 24.74 -8.20
C ASP A 264 -9.88 24.61 -8.95
N THR A 265 -9.93 23.69 -9.92
CA THR A 265 -11.16 23.33 -10.62
C THR A 265 -11.90 22.21 -9.89
N GLN A 266 -13.23 22.33 -9.78
CA GLN A 266 -14.09 21.26 -9.27
C GLN A 266 -14.96 20.72 -10.41
N PHE A 267 -14.94 19.42 -10.63
CA PHE A 267 -15.84 18.74 -11.57
C PHE A 267 -16.99 18.10 -10.79
N VAL A 268 -18.20 18.64 -10.91
CA VAL A 268 -19.39 18.06 -10.28
C VAL A 268 -19.90 16.93 -11.15
N ALA A 269 -19.62 15.69 -10.75
CA ALA A 269 -19.99 14.52 -11.53
C ALA A 269 -21.51 14.24 -11.44
N PRO A 270 -22.15 13.70 -12.50
CA PRO A 270 -21.54 13.29 -13.76
C PRO A 270 -21.28 14.47 -14.70
N VAL A 271 -20.12 14.50 -15.35
CA VAL A 271 -19.77 15.52 -16.35
C VAL A 271 -18.74 15.00 -17.35
N ARG A 272 -18.84 15.44 -18.61
CA ARG A 272 -17.88 15.16 -19.68
C ARG A 272 -17.21 16.44 -20.18
N ILE A 273 -15.89 16.40 -20.32
CA ILE A 273 -15.06 17.47 -20.88
C ILE A 273 -14.52 17.04 -22.23
N GLY A 274 -14.96 17.71 -23.28
CA GLY A 274 -14.59 17.41 -24.66
C GLY A 274 -13.11 17.69 -24.96
N LYS A 275 -12.59 16.96 -25.95
CA LYS A 275 -11.19 17.03 -26.39
C LYS A 275 -10.71 18.46 -26.62
N GLY A 276 -9.48 18.76 -26.20
CA GLY A 276 -8.84 20.06 -26.43
C GLY A 276 -9.42 21.23 -25.63
N ALA A 277 -10.44 21.01 -24.81
CA ALA A 277 -11.05 22.06 -24.01
C ALA A 277 -10.08 22.64 -22.97
N VAL A 278 -10.33 23.89 -22.60
CA VAL A 278 -9.59 24.63 -21.58
C VAL A 278 -10.54 25.02 -20.46
N ILE A 279 -10.26 24.59 -19.24
CA ILE A 279 -10.99 25.00 -18.05
C ILE A 279 -10.18 26.06 -17.32
N ALA A 280 -10.72 27.26 -17.16
CA ALA A 280 -10.04 28.32 -16.43
C ALA A 280 -9.91 27.97 -14.93
N ALA A 281 -8.86 28.46 -14.29
CA ALA A 281 -8.63 28.25 -12.87
C ALA A 281 -9.78 28.76 -11.98
N GLY A 282 -10.03 28.07 -10.87
CA GLY A 282 -11.09 28.38 -9.91
C GLY A 282 -12.50 28.17 -10.46
N THR A 283 -12.66 27.29 -11.46
CA THR A 283 -13.94 27.01 -12.10
C THR A 283 -14.61 25.80 -11.47
N THR A 284 -15.88 25.94 -11.09
CA THR A 284 -16.76 24.80 -10.80
C THR A 284 -17.51 24.42 -12.08
N VAL A 285 -17.26 23.22 -12.60
CA VAL A 285 -17.89 22.69 -13.82
C VAL A 285 -19.06 21.80 -13.43
N THR A 286 -20.26 22.12 -13.91
CA THR A 286 -21.52 21.42 -13.59
C THR A 286 -22.25 20.89 -14.82
N GLU A 287 -21.75 21.18 -16.01
CA GLU A 287 -22.35 20.81 -17.30
C GLU A 287 -21.26 20.34 -18.25
N ASP A 288 -21.64 19.51 -19.21
CA ASP A 288 -20.74 19.01 -20.22
C ASP A 288 -20.10 20.16 -21.01
N VAL A 289 -18.83 19.98 -21.35
CA VAL A 289 -18.02 20.97 -22.03
C VAL A 289 -17.74 20.49 -23.46
N PRO A 290 -18.13 21.24 -24.50
CA PRO A 290 -17.81 20.89 -25.88
C PRO A 290 -16.29 20.86 -26.14
N ALA A 291 -15.90 20.12 -27.19
CA ALA A 291 -14.51 20.12 -27.65
C ALA A 291 -14.02 21.54 -28.02
N ASP A 292 -12.72 21.77 -27.82
CA ASP A 292 -12.02 23.04 -28.07
C ASP A 292 -12.62 24.29 -27.38
N ALA A 293 -13.52 24.09 -26.41
CA ALA A 293 -14.19 25.18 -25.71
C ALA A 293 -13.34 25.72 -24.54
N LEU A 294 -13.54 27.00 -24.22
CA LEU A 294 -13.06 27.60 -22.98
C LEU A 294 -14.21 27.72 -21.98
N VAL A 295 -14.03 27.19 -20.78
CA VAL A 295 -15.00 27.31 -19.67
C VAL A 295 -14.45 28.21 -18.57
N ILE A 296 -15.27 29.15 -18.14
CA ILE A 296 -14.95 30.09 -17.05
C ILE A 296 -16.15 30.16 -16.11
N GLY A 297 -16.02 29.58 -14.92
CA GLY A 297 -17.07 29.56 -13.89
C GLY A 297 -16.71 30.37 -12.65
N ARG A 298 -16.17 31.59 -12.82
CA ARG A 298 -15.70 32.44 -11.70
C ARG A 298 -16.39 33.80 -11.67
N VAL A 299 -16.50 34.37 -10.47
CA VAL A 299 -17.02 35.73 -10.27
C VAL A 299 -16.02 36.80 -10.75
N ARG A 300 -16.53 37.94 -11.23
CA ARG A 300 -15.68 39.08 -11.56
C ARG A 300 -15.00 39.60 -10.29
N GLN A 301 -13.68 39.79 -10.36
CA GLN A 301 -12.90 40.32 -9.24
C GLN A 301 -13.38 41.71 -8.83
N VAL A 302 -13.52 41.94 -7.52
CA VAL A 302 -13.85 43.25 -6.93
C VAL A 302 -12.72 43.69 -6.00
N VAL A 303 -12.20 44.90 -6.21
CA VAL A 303 -11.13 45.47 -5.38
C VAL A 303 -11.70 46.49 -4.39
N LYS A 304 -11.72 46.16 -3.10
CA LYS A 304 -12.15 47.07 -2.03
C LYS A 304 -10.94 47.82 -1.44
N LYS A 305 -10.55 48.94 -2.07
CA LYS A 305 -9.40 49.76 -1.64
C LYS A 305 -9.54 50.19 -0.17
N GLY A 306 -8.46 50.06 0.61
CA GLY A 306 -8.40 50.48 2.01
C GLY A 306 -9.10 49.57 3.03
N TRP A 307 -9.73 48.46 2.61
CA TRP A 307 -10.47 47.57 3.53
C TRP A 307 -9.59 47.02 4.66
N ALA A 308 -8.41 46.49 4.33
CA ALA A 308 -7.48 45.95 5.34
C ALA A 308 -7.00 47.01 6.34
N LYS A 309 -6.81 48.26 5.89
CA LYS A 309 -6.45 49.39 6.77
C LYS A 309 -7.59 49.68 7.76
N LYS A 310 -8.84 49.71 7.29
CA LYS A 310 -10.03 49.90 8.15
C LYS A 310 -10.17 48.79 9.20
N GLN A 311 -10.02 47.52 8.80
CA GLN A 311 -10.11 46.38 9.72
C GLN A 311 -9.03 46.41 10.81
N ARG A 312 -7.80 46.81 10.47
CA ARG A 312 -6.71 46.93 11.47
C ARG A 312 -6.94 48.08 12.45
N ALA A 313 -7.57 49.18 12.02
CA ALA A 313 -7.86 50.33 12.86
C ALA A 313 -9.06 50.12 13.80
N GLY A 314 -9.97 49.21 13.47
CA GLY A 314 -11.24 49.01 14.18
C GLY A 314 -11.19 48.21 15.49
N GLY A 315 -10.01 47.79 15.98
CA GLY A 315 -9.84 47.15 17.31
C GLY A 315 -10.58 45.82 17.58
N GLY A 316 -11.45 45.35 16.68
CA GLY A 316 -12.25 44.14 16.84
C GLY A 316 -11.55 42.88 16.30
N ARG A 317 -11.67 41.77 17.05
CA ARG A 317 -11.18 40.43 16.69
C ARG A 317 -11.42 40.10 15.20
N ARG A 318 -10.42 39.49 14.58
CA ARG A 318 -10.38 39.07 13.17
C ARG A 318 -11.51 38.09 12.84
N GLY A 319 -12.71 38.60 12.54
CA GLY A 319 -13.78 37.84 11.92
C GLY A 319 -13.48 37.65 10.44
N VAL A 320 -13.45 36.40 9.98
CA VAL A 320 -13.42 36.05 8.55
C VAL A 320 -14.62 36.74 7.89
N ALA A 321 -14.36 37.50 6.83
CA ALA A 321 -15.39 38.30 6.18
C ALA A 321 -16.50 37.40 5.59
N SER A 322 -17.74 37.56 6.07
CA SER A 322 -18.89 36.92 5.44
C SER A 322 -19.14 37.52 4.05
N PRO A 323 -19.58 36.71 3.06
CA PRO A 323 -19.93 37.22 1.75
C PRO A 323 -21.07 38.24 1.84
N PRO A 324 -21.12 39.24 0.93
CA PRO A 324 -22.14 40.27 0.98
C PRO A 324 -23.53 39.68 0.79
N LYS A 325 -24.47 40.02 1.69
CA LYS A 325 -25.91 39.76 1.52
C LYS A 325 -26.45 40.62 0.38
N ARG A 326 -26.34 40.15 -0.86
CA ARG A 326 -27.18 40.51 -2.03
C ARG A 326 -26.70 39.71 -3.25
N LEU A 327 -27.28 38.53 -3.46
CA LEU A 327 -27.49 38.06 -4.83
C LEU A 327 -28.68 38.85 -5.38
N VAL A 328 -28.41 39.68 -6.38
CA VAL A 328 -29.45 40.35 -7.17
C VAL A 328 -30.15 39.29 -8.01
N GLN A 329 -31.48 39.38 -8.03
CA GLN A 329 -32.40 38.50 -8.76
C GLN A 329 -31.94 38.25 -10.20
N LEU A 330 -31.82 36.97 -10.55
CA LEU A 330 -31.72 36.53 -11.94
C LEU A 330 -33.05 36.80 -12.64
N ASN A 331 -32.93 37.28 -13.87
CA ASN A 331 -33.97 37.79 -14.75
C ASN A 331 -35.22 36.89 -14.84
N GLY A 332 -36.40 37.50 -14.68
CA GLY A 332 -37.66 36.90 -15.10
C GLY A 332 -37.79 36.83 -16.63
N PRO A 333 -38.74 36.04 -17.15
CA PRO A 333 -38.84 35.75 -18.58
C PRO A 333 -39.28 37.00 -19.38
N PRO A 334 -38.97 37.07 -20.70
CA PRO A 334 -39.31 38.24 -21.52
C PRO A 334 -40.83 38.40 -21.61
N LYS A 335 -41.33 39.62 -21.34
CA LYS A 335 -42.71 39.98 -21.65
C LYS A 335 -42.88 40.08 -23.16
N ASP A 336 -43.70 39.19 -23.68
CA ASP A 336 -44.26 39.25 -25.03
C ASP A 336 -44.92 40.62 -25.28
N ARG A 337 -44.47 41.30 -26.34
CA ARG A 337 -44.97 42.59 -26.79
C ARG A 337 -45.26 42.51 -28.28
N THR A 338 -46.36 41.85 -28.64
CA THR A 338 -47.06 42.10 -29.91
C THR A 338 -48.55 42.31 -29.67
N ARG A 339 -48.97 43.58 -29.75
CA ARG A 339 -50.32 43.98 -30.18
C ARG A 339 -50.20 45.25 -31.01
N ARG A 340 -50.30 45.08 -32.33
CA ARG A 340 -51.25 45.76 -33.22
C ARG A 340 -51.20 45.06 -34.57
#